data_AF-A0A2T6BHU7-F1
#
_entry.id   AF-A0A2T6BHU7-F1
#
_cell.length_a   1.000
_cell.length_b   1.000
_cell.length_c   1.000
_cell.angle_alpha   90.00
_cell.angle_beta   90.00
_cell.angle_gamma   90.00
#
_symmetry.space_group_name_H-M   'P 1'
#
loop_
_entity.id
_entity.type
_entity.pdbx_description
1 polymer ?
#
loop_
_entity_poly.entity_id
_entity_poly.type
_entity_poly.pdbx_seq_one_letter_code
_entity_poly.pdbx_strand_id
1 'polypeptide(L)'
;MGQIWLHIGSPKTGTTSLQTFLNDNAARLRADGRLNFMETGRAHIAHNQLASAARTGTARAVMEDMMREADSMPETTHVASSEMLFNLYTARKLAVAAPDEIKSRVKIICYLRRQDSYLEALYKQLLKNSRIPPDREAFLKDAARRMRYLETFKTYAEIFGRDNVIVRPFGPKWLVDGDVVRDFAHHIGLEISDDLKLAEGRANKTFSAEMSELLALMGEKTAFNTREVIRELIAINHPGTIKSRDVFTRIERRELMDARLKENRRLIKRFMPDYKEFFATDDLQTNEPDPSPEDQLHAQAADRQAATEALMIAMGNLQARHKAERELVVEPEEAKAPAPATDALVEEVAAPTWYREIYPGGDHEGWFHSFGNYAASFVDRGDAQLVVSFDNLSQAGNEAYQREPWAQKFCADQGYSHLGVYAQTPTWFRDQALIDHLVKLRREGFFKAFDSVSFVGTSMGAFGALTFSSLAPGCTVAAFSPQTTLDEDLVPWENRFSKGRAADWSLEYSDAAKQTKRASKVYVVYDQFHEGDRRHVERLKGDNIIHLKGAGLGHKSALVLSRMEALKDVMKGCIEGTLTELDFFRAIRARKDVYLYRQTMEGYLAARGREDRAKRFGNAFKKRRRKQAV
;
A
#
# COMPACT_ATOMS: atom_id res chain seq x y z
N MET A 1 -2.41 -37.19 10.48
CA MET A 1 -2.87 -35.81 10.23
C MET A 1 -1.63 -34.93 10.29
N GLY A 2 -1.28 -34.27 9.20
CA GLY A 2 0.01 -33.58 9.14
C GLY A 2 0.08 -32.37 10.08
N GLN A 3 1.26 -32.20 10.69
CA GLN A 3 1.62 -31.09 11.57
C GLN A 3 1.97 -29.86 10.73
N ILE A 4 1.39 -28.71 11.08
CA ILE A 4 1.66 -27.42 10.45
C ILE A 4 2.61 -26.62 11.34
N TRP A 5 3.74 -26.18 10.81
CA TRP A 5 4.62 -25.21 11.45
C TRP A 5 4.37 -23.82 10.86
N LEU A 6 4.05 -22.86 11.73
CA LEU A 6 3.80 -21.48 11.36
C LEU A 6 4.92 -20.58 11.90
N HIS A 7 5.84 -20.21 11.02
CA HIS A 7 6.91 -19.27 11.33
C HIS A 7 6.39 -17.83 11.34
N ILE A 8 6.48 -17.18 12.51
CA ILE A 8 5.99 -15.83 12.76
C ILE A 8 7.13 -14.85 13.09
N GLY A 9 8.30 -15.01 12.46
CA GLY A 9 9.51 -14.25 12.78
C GLY A 9 9.38 -12.73 12.74
N SER A 10 10.23 -12.04 13.49
CA SER A 10 10.20 -10.59 13.59
C SER A 10 11.06 -9.89 12.52
N PRO A 11 10.75 -8.63 12.12
CA PRO A 11 11.60 -7.79 11.30
C PRO A 11 13.11 -7.97 11.54
N LYS A 12 13.83 -8.28 10.45
CA LYS A 12 15.28 -8.56 10.41
C LYS A 12 15.77 -9.82 11.14
N THR A 13 14.93 -10.76 11.57
CA THR A 13 15.39 -12.07 12.09
C THR A 13 15.55 -13.13 11.00
N GLY A 14 16.14 -12.74 9.86
CA GLY A 14 16.43 -13.67 8.76
C GLY A 14 15.23 -14.30 8.04
N THR A 15 14.00 -13.83 8.30
CA THR A 15 12.74 -14.31 7.71
C THR A 15 12.85 -14.52 6.19
N THR A 16 13.44 -13.57 5.46
CA THR A 16 13.64 -13.67 4.00
C THR A 16 14.59 -14.79 3.60
N SER A 17 15.67 -15.04 4.35
CA SER A 17 16.59 -16.15 4.07
C SER A 17 15.89 -17.50 4.21
N LEU A 18 15.12 -17.68 5.29
CA LEU A 18 14.31 -18.88 5.52
C LEU A 18 13.23 -19.05 4.45
N GLN A 19 12.50 -17.99 4.10
CA GLN A 19 11.48 -18.00 3.05
C GLN A 19 12.05 -18.32 1.66
N THR A 20 13.23 -17.79 1.32
CA THR A 20 13.93 -18.12 0.07
C THR A 20 14.40 -19.57 0.07
N PHE A 21 15.01 -20.07 1.14
CA PHE A 21 15.42 -21.48 1.24
C PHE A 21 14.23 -22.43 1.08
N LEU A 22 13.12 -22.17 1.78
CA LEU A 22 11.91 -23.00 1.70
C LEU A 22 11.26 -22.93 0.30
N ASN A 23 11.30 -21.76 -0.36
CA ASN A 23 10.79 -21.58 -1.72
C ASN A 23 11.63 -22.31 -2.77
N ASP A 24 12.94 -22.07 -2.77
CA ASP A 24 13.86 -22.49 -3.85
C ASP A 24 14.10 -24.01 -3.84
N ASN A 25 13.74 -24.67 -2.73
CA ASN A 25 13.76 -26.12 -2.54
C ASN A 25 12.35 -26.75 -2.45
N ALA A 26 11.26 -25.97 -2.54
CA ALA A 26 9.89 -26.43 -2.25
C ALA A 26 9.48 -27.68 -3.05
N ALA A 27 9.77 -27.70 -4.35
CA ALA A 27 9.42 -28.82 -5.22
C ALA A 27 10.19 -30.11 -4.88
N ARG A 28 11.46 -29.99 -4.47
CA ARG A 28 12.30 -31.12 -4.07
C ARG A 28 11.88 -31.67 -2.70
N LEU A 29 11.74 -30.78 -1.72
CA LEU A 29 11.30 -31.13 -0.36
C LEU A 29 9.92 -31.80 -0.33
N ARG A 30 9.02 -31.42 -1.25
CA ARG A 30 7.71 -32.05 -1.41
C ARG A 30 7.78 -33.37 -2.17
N ALA A 31 8.60 -33.48 -3.22
CA ALA A 31 8.78 -34.73 -3.97
C ALA A 31 9.42 -35.84 -3.11
N ASP A 32 10.36 -35.48 -2.24
CA ASP A 32 11.01 -36.39 -1.29
C ASP A 32 10.13 -36.70 -0.06
N GLY A 33 8.91 -36.13 0.04
CA GLY A 33 8.01 -36.24 1.20
C GLY A 33 8.47 -35.52 2.49
N ARG A 34 9.72 -35.04 2.52
CA ARG A 34 10.40 -34.40 3.68
C ARG A 34 9.63 -33.21 4.25
N LEU A 35 9.17 -32.31 3.38
CA LEU A 35 8.51 -31.07 3.81
C LEU A 35 7.61 -30.49 2.70
N ASN A 36 6.39 -30.11 3.05
CA ASN A 36 5.54 -29.29 2.19
C ASN A 36 5.60 -27.82 2.63
N PHE A 37 6.33 -26.98 1.89
CA PHE A 37 6.21 -25.54 2.06
C PHE A 37 4.91 -25.13 1.38
N MET A 38 3.90 -24.73 2.17
CA MET A 38 2.50 -24.76 1.75
C MET A 38 2.17 -23.77 0.63
N GLU A 39 1.31 -24.17 -0.30
CA GLU A 39 0.78 -23.28 -1.36
C GLU A 39 -0.34 -22.38 -0.85
N THR A 40 -1.19 -22.92 0.04
CA THR A 40 -2.33 -22.20 0.60
C THR A 40 -1.88 -20.95 1.35
N GLY A 41 -2.48 -19.81 1.02
CA GLY A 41 -2.17 -18.52 1.65
C GLY A 41 -0.81 -17.92 1.28
N ARG A 42 -0.02 -18.57 0.41
CA ARG A 42 1.29 -18.11 -0.04
C ARG A 42 1.18 -17.11 -1.20
N ALA A 43 1.95 -16.02 -1.11
CA ALA A 43 2.15 -15.06 -2.18
C ALA A 43 3.66 -14.85 -2.38
N HIS A 44 4.17 -15.28 -3.54
CA HIS A 44 5.61 -15.47 -3.76
C HIS A 44 6.23 -16.34 -2.65
N ILE A 45 7.22 -15.86 -1.91
CA ILE A 45 7.96 -16.64 -0.90
C ILE A 45 7.32 -16.62 0.51
N ALA A 46 6.14 -16.00 0.70
CA ALA A 46 5.62 -15.70 2.04
C ALA A 46 4.10 -15.89 2.19
N HIS A 47 3.65 -16.36 3.36
CA HIS A 47 2.24 -16.64 3.71
C HIS A 47 1.47 -15.37 4.11
N ASN A 48 1.68 -14.29 3.36
CA ASN A 48 1.13 -12.97 3.65
C ASN A 48 -0.40 -12.89 3.46
N GLN A 49 -1.01 -13.83 2.72
CA GLN A 49 -2.47 -13.84 2.56
C GLN A 49 -3.16 -14.20 3.87
N LEU A 50 -2.66 -15.18 4.65
CA LEU A 50 -3.19 -15.51 5.98
C LEU A 50 -3.16 -14.29 6.92
N ALA A 51 -2.03 -13.58 6.94
CA ALA A 51 -1.88 -12.35 7.71
C ALA A 51 -2.72 -11.17 7.17
N SER A 52 -3.21 -11.24 5.92
CA SER A 52 -4.20 -10.30 5.39
C SER A 52 -5.62 -10.69 5.75
N ALA A 53 -5.97 -11.97 5.58
CA ALA A 53 -7.25 -12.55 5.90
C ALA A 53 -7.61 -12.38 7.39
N ALA A 54 -6.61 -12.46 8.30
CA ALA A 54 -6.80 -12.16 9.72
C ALA A 54 -7.26 -10.72 9.95
N ARG A 55 -6.71 -9.76 9.19
CA ARG A 55 -7.07 -8.34 9.31
C ARG A 55 -8.43 -8.03 8.68
N THR A 56 -8.83 -8.76 7.62
CA THR A 56 -10.11 -8.60 6.91
C THR A 56 -11.24 -9.52 7.40
N GLY A 57 -11.02 -10.32 8.44
CA GLY A 57 -12.03 -11.23 9.01
C GLY A 57 -12.25 -12.54 8.26
N THR A 58 -11.42 -12.86 7.26
CA THR A 58 -11.56 -14.04 6.39
C THR A 58 -10.56 -15.17 6.67
N ALA A 59 -9.77 -15.07 7.75
CA ALA A 59 -8.72 -16.05 8.07
C ALA A 59 -9.22 -17.49 8.25
N ARG A 60 -10.47 -17.68 8.70
CA ARG A 60 -11.04 -19.01 8.94
C ARG A 60 -11.00 -19.88 7.67
N ALA A 61 -11.47 -19.37 6.53
CA ALA A 61 -11.45 -20.09 5.27
C ALA A 61 -10.02 -20.47 4.84
N VAL A 62 -9.05 -19.55 4.97
CA VAL A 62 -7.64 -19.81 4.66
C VAL A 62 -7.05 -20.90 5.58
N MET A 63 -7.45 -20.93 6.85
CA MET A 63 -7.05 -21.97 7.80
C MET A 63 -7.69 -23.33 7.47
N GLU A 64 -8.95 -23.35 7.02
CA GLU A 64 -9.62 -24.56 6.56
C GLU A 64 -8.99 -25.10 5.24
N ASP A 65 -8.58 -24.23 4.33
CA ASP A 65 -7.79 -24.62 3.15
C ASP A 65 -6.40 -25.15 3.54
N MET A 66 -5.74 -24.55 4.55
CA MET A 66 -4.46 -25.04 5.06
C MET A 66 -4.59 -26.44 5.69
N MET A 67 -5.73 -26.75 6.33
CA MET A 67 -6.02 -28.12 6.77
C MET A 67 -6.25 -29.07 5.59
N ARG A 68 -7.03 -28.66 4.57
CA ARG A 68 -7.23 -29.45 3.34
C ARG A 68 -5.91 -29.79 2.65
N GLU A 69 -4.99 -28.83 2.54
CA GLU A 69 -3.65 -29.09 1.98
C GLU A 69 -2.84 -30.03 2.87
N ALA A 70 -2.89 -29.85 4.19
CA ALA A 70 -2.18 -30.72 5.14
C ALA A 70 -2.70 -32.17 5.13
N ASP A 71 -4.01 -32.37 5.01
CA ASP A 71 -4.62 -33.70 4.96
C ASP A 71 -4.42 -34.42 3.62
N SER A 72 -3.94 -33.72 2.58
CA SER A 72 -3.51 -34.36 1.33
C SER A 72 -2.15 -35.09 1.42
N MET A 73 -1.35 -34.82 2.46
CA MET A 73 -0.05 -35.46 2.72
C MET A 73 0.16 -35.66 4.23
N PRO A 74 -0.64 -36.52 4.90
CA PRO A 74 -0.79 -36.52 6.36
C PRO A 74 0.46 -36.91 7.17
N GLU A 75 1.49 -37.45 6.51
CA GLU A 75 2.77 -37.87 7.10
C GLU A 75 3.90 -36.86 6.85
N THR A 76 3.64 -35.78 6.11
CA THR A 76 4.63 -34.75 5.75
C THR A 76 4.56 -33.56 6.72
N THR A 77 5.72 -33.03 7.11
CA THR A 77 5.80 -31.75 7.84
C THR A 77 5.39 -30.59 6.94
N HIS A 78 4.37 -29.82 7.31
CA HIS A 78 3.96 -28.63 6.55
C HIS A 78 4.53 -27.35 7.14
N VAL A 79 4.89 -26.37 6.30
CA VAL A 79 5.42 -25.08 6.74
C VAL A 79 4.72 -23.90 6.08
N ALA A 80 4.34 -22.92 6.88
CA ALA A 80 3.90 -21.59 6.47
C ALA A 80 4.76 -20.52 7.18
N SER A 81 5.04 -19.38 6.51
CA SER A 81 5.99 -18.38 7.03
C SER A 81 5.63 -16.94 6.65
N SER A 82 5.41 -16.05 7.63
CA SER A 82 5.22 -14.61 7.39
C SER A 82 5.50 -13.75 8.64
N GLU A 83 6.35 -12.72 8.48
CA GLU A 83 6.57 -11.72 9.54
C GLU A 83 5.36 -10.81 9.83
N MET A 84 4.36 -10.79 8.95
CA MET A 84 3.11 -10.03 9.17
C MET A 84 2.21 -10.66 10.26
N LEU A 85 2.55 -11.87 10.71
CA LEU A 85 1.93 -12.55 11.83
C LEU A 85 2.49 -12.08 13.19
N PHE A 86 3.68 -11.46 13.22
CA PHE A 86 4.34 -11.00 14.45
C PHE A 86 3.74 -9.70 15.01
N ASN A 87 2.49 -9.75 15.51
CA ASN A 87 1.94 -8.70 16.36
C ASN A 87 0.65 -9.16 17.08
N LEU A 88 0.36 -8.52 18.22
CA LEU A 88 -0.81 -8.80 19.07
C LEU A 88 -2.17 -8.64 18.35
N TYR A 89 -2.30 -7.77 17.34
CA TYR A 89 -3.56 -7.59 16.62
C TYR A 89 -3.84 -8.77 15.69
N THR A 90 -2.86 -9.19 14.89
CA THR A 90 -2.96 -10.40 14.07
C THR A 90 -3.18 -11.63 14.96
N ALA A 91 -2.45 -11.78 16.07
CA ALA A 91 -2.63 -12.89 17.00
C ALA A 91 -4.06 -12.98 17.55
N ARG A 92 -4.62 -11.85 18.01
CA ARG A 92 -6.02 -11.79 18.51
C ARG A 92 -7.05 -12.09 17.42
N LYS A 93 -6.83 -11.65 16.18
CA LYS A 93 -7.72 -11.97 15.06
C LYS A 93 -7.68 -13.45 14.68
N LEU A 94 -6.50 -14.09 14.75
CA LEU A 94 -6.38 -15.53 14.57
C LEU A 94 -7.03 -16.32 15.72
N ALA A 95 -7.02 -15.81 16.95
CA ALA A 95 -7.70 -16.45 18.08
C ALA A 95 -9.21 -16.60 17.89
N VAL A 96 -9.84 -15.63 17.23
CA VAL A 96 -11.28 -15.66 16.89
C VAL A 96 -11.55 -16.50 15.64
N ALA A 97 -10.58 -16.63 14.73
CA ALA A 97 -10.79 -17.24 13.42
C ALA A 97 -10.36 -18.72 13.30
N ALA A 98 -9.49 -19.21 14.18
CA ALA A 98 -8.95 -20.57 14.11
C ALA A 98 -10.01 -21.64 14.43
N PRO A 99 -10.30 -22.58 13.52
CA PRO A 99 -11.09 -23.79 13.82
C PRO A 99 -10.43 -24.62 14.91
N ASP A 100 -11.20 -25.37 15.69
CA ASP A 100 -10.65 -26.17 16.81
C ASP A 100 -9.72 -27.30 16.31
N GLU A 101 -9.98 -27.81 15.12
CA GLU A 101 -9.20 -28.84 14.43
C GLU A 101 -7.79 -28.37 14.06
N ILE A 102 -7.58 -27.06 13.84
CA ILE A 102 -6.24 -26.52 13.52
C ILE A 102 -5.42 -26.21 14.78
N LYS A 103 -6.07 -26.04 15.94
CA LYS A 103 -5.42 -25.62 17.20
C LYS A 103 -4.43 -26.65 17.73
N SER A 104 -4.78 -27.93 17.64
CA SER A 104 -3.89 -29.05 18.01
C SER A 104 -2.79 -29.32 16.97
N ARG A 105 -2.99 -28.86 15.73
CA ARG A 105 -2.12 -29.18 14.57
C ARG A 105 -1.03 -28.15 14.29
N VAL A 106 -1.09 -26.96 14.88
CA VAL A 106 -0.15 -25.86 14.60
C VAL A 106 0.92 -25.71 15.68
N LYS A 107 2.19 -25.72 15.27
CA LYS A 107 3.35 -25.26 16.05
C LYS A 107 3.79 -23.88 15.58
N ILE A 108 3.91 -22.96 16.53
CA ILE A 108 4.39 -21.59 16.32
C ILE A 108 5.90 -21.58 16.59
N ILE A 109 6.69 -21.06 15.66
CA ILE A 109 8.11 -20.76 15.89
C ILE A 109 8.42 -19.31 15.53
N CYS A 110 9.11 -18.61 16.42
CA CYS A 110 9.43 -17.19 16.26
C CYS A 110 10.86 -16.87 16.67
N TYR A 111 11.59 -16.20 15.79
CA TYR A 111 12.87 -15.58 16.10
C TYR A 111 12.66 -14.14 16.58
N LEU A 112 13.28 -13.80 17.72
CA LEU A 112 13.20 -12.47 18.35
C LEU A 112 14.52 -11.70 18.27
N ARG A 113 14.43 -10.38 18.12
CA ARG A 113 15.50 -9.44 18.52
C ARG A 113 15.15 -8.78 19.86
N ARG A 114 16.18 -8.40 20.63
CA ARG A 114 16.05 -7.51 21.79
C ARG A 114 15.31 -6.23 21.35
N GLN A 115 14.41 -5.71 22.18
CA GLN A 115 13.37 -4.76 21.72
C GLN A 115 13.94 -3.45 21.18
N ASP A 116 15.01 -2.93 21.80
CA ASP A 116 15.77 -1.77 21.33
C ASP A 116 16.23 -1.93 19.85
N SER A 117 16.75 -3.11 19.54
CA SER A 117 17.33 -3.49 18.25
C SER A 117 16.27 -3.96 17.24
N TYR A 118 15.12 -4.42 17.72
CA TYR A 118 13.91 -4.66 16.92
C TYR A 118 13.26 -3.36 16.47
N LEU A 119 13.16 -2.36 17.36
CA LEU A 119 12.56 -1.06 17.03
C LEU A 119 13.40 -0.30 16.01
N GLU A 120 14.73 -0.29 16.13
CA GLU A 120 15.61 0.30 15.11
C GLU A 120 15.46 -0.41 13.76
N ALA A 121 15.46 -1.75 13.77
CA ALA A 121 15.23 -2.57 12.58
C ALA A 121 13.88 -2.28 11.91
N LEU A 122 12.82 -2.08 12.71
CA LEU A 122 11.47 -1.75 12.27
C LEU A 122 11.35 -0.32 11.75
N TYR A 123 11.95 0.67 12.41
CA TYR A 123 12.00 2.07 11.95
C TYR A 123 12.63 2.14 10.57
N LYS A 124 13.88 1.66 10.43
CA LYS A 124 14.59 1.62 9.15
C LYS A 124 13.84 0.83 8.07
N GLN A 125 13.17 -0.26 8.43
CA GLN A 125 12.37 -1.05 7.48
C GLN A 125 11.07 -0.35 7.05
N LEU A 126 10.45 0.47 7.91
CA LEU A 126 9.24 1.22 7.54
C LEU A 126 9.57 2.47 6.72
N LEU A 127 10.63 3.21 7.08
CA LEU A 127 11.15 4.33 6.27
C LEU A 127 11.46 3.89 4.84
N LYS A 128 12.30 2.86 4.70
CA LYS A 128 12.78 2.31 3.42
C LYS A 128 11.66 1.80 2.50
N ASN A 129 10.44 1.68 3.02
CA ASN A 129 9.24 1.28 2.28
C ASN A 129 8.16 2.38 2.24
N SER A 130 8.49 3.63 2.59
CA SER A 130 7.59 4.80 2.73
C SER A 130 6.31 4.46 3.51
N ARG A 131 6.47 3.93 4.73
CA ARG A 131 5.37 3.54 5.63
C ARG A 131 5.24 4.40 6.89
N ILE A 132 6.24 5.22 7.17
CA ILE A 132 6.28 6.26 8.20
C ILE A 132 7.13 7.43 7.67
N PRO A 133 6.90 8.67 8.13
CA PRO A 133 7.85 9.77 7.91
C PRO A 133 9.17 9.53 8.67
N PRO A 134 10.25 10.28 8.35
CA PRO A 134 11.52 10.30 9.08
C PRO A 134 11.40 11.02 10.44
N ASP A 135 10.54 10.48 11.31
CA ASP A 135 10.26 10.99 12.65
C ASP A 135 10.59 9.93 13.70
N ARG A 136 11.72 10.14 14.38
CA ARG A 136 12.25 9.25 15.43
C ARG A 136 11.44 9.39 16.72
N GLU A 137 10.92 10.58 17.03
CA GLU A 137 10.23 10.89 18.28
C GLU A 137 8.80 10.34 18.29
N ALA A 138 8.01 10.55 17.23
CA ALA A 138 6.68 9.95 17.10
C ALA A 138 6.76 8.41 17.00
N PHE A 139 7.84 7.87 16.43
CA PHE A 139 8.08 6.43 16.45
C PHE A 139 8.34 5.90 17.86
N LEU A 140 9.10 6.63 18.69
CA LEU A 140 9.32 6.30 20.10
C LEU A 140 8.04 6.42 20.94
N LYS A 141 7.22 7.46 20.72
CA LYS A 141 5.89 7.61 21.35
C LYS A 141 4.98 6.38 21.10
N ASP A 142 5.13 5.71 19.96
CA ASP A 142 4.39 4.47 19.61
C ASP A 142 5.15 3.16 19.93
N ALA A 143 6.40 3.23 20.42
CA ALA A 143 7.24 2.06 20.70
C ALA A 143 6.58 1.07 21.69
N ALA A 144 5.89 1.60 22.70
CA ALA A 144 5.16 0.80 23.69
C ALA A 144 4.10 -0.14 23.08
N ARG A 145 3.45 0.28 21.98
CA ARG A 145 2.45 -0.54 21.27
C ARG A 145 3.10 -1.68 20.46
N ARG A 146 4.36 -1.49 20.05
CA ARG A 146 5.15 -2.38 19.18
C ARG A 146 5.90 -3.45 19.97
N MET A 147 6.36 -3.14 21.18
CA MET A 147 7.16 -4.05 22.03
C MET A 147 6.37 -5.15 22.78
N ARG A 148 5.06 -5.34 22.50
CA ARG A 148 4.13 -6.25 23.23
C ARG A 148 4.34 -7.74 22.91
N TYR A 149 5.58 -8.21 23.09
CA TYR A 149 5.99 -9.59 22.81
C TYR A 149 5.25 -10.59 23.73
N LEU A 150 5.23 -10.34 25.04
CA LEU A 150 4.67 -11.26 26.04
C LEU A 150 3.18 -11.51 25.79
N GLU A 151 2.43 -10.47 25.44
CA GLU A 151 1.00 -10.52 25.12
C GLU A 151 0.79 -11.28 23.81
N THR A 152 1.65 -11.05 22.80
CA THR A 152 1.58 -11.75 21.51
C THR A 152 1.77 -13.27 21.69
N PHE A 153 2.80 -13.69 22.44
CA PHE A 153 3.04 -15.13 22.70
C PHE A 153 2.05 -15.75 23.67
N LYS A 154 1.51 -14.99 24.64
CA LYS A 154 0.37 -15.43 25.46
C LYS A 154 -0.82 -15.76 24.56
N THR A 155 -1.24 -14.83 23.69
CA THR A 155 -2.35 -15.07 22.77
C THR A 155 -2.07 -16.26 21.84
N TYR A 156 -0.86 -16.41 21.29
CA TYR A 156 -0.54 -17.63 20.51
C TYR A 156 -0.63 -18.93 21.34
N ALA A 157 -0.19 -18.92 22.60
CA ALA A 157 -0.27 -20.07 23.51
C ALA A 157 -1.70 -20.35 24.02
N GLU A 158 -2.57 -19.34 24.03
CA GLU A 158 -4.01 -19.47 24.34
C GLU A 158 -4.79 -20.12 23.18
N ILE A 159 -4.28 -20.01 21.93
CA ILE A 159 -4.88 -20.65 20.75
C ILE A 159 -4.36 -22.07 20.54
N PHE A 160 -3.03 -22.23 20.52
CA PHE A 160 -2.36 -23.45 20.05
C PHE A 160 -1.82 -24.34 21.18
N GLY A 161 -2.02 -23.93 22.44
CA GLY A 161 -1.38 -24.53 23.61
C GLY A 161 0.01 -23.97 23.87
N ARG A 162 0.48 -24.02 25.13
CA ARG A 162 1.79 -23.46 25.51
C ARG A 162 2.92 -24.14 24.74
N ASP A 163 2.98 -25.47 24.75
CA ASP A 163 4.18 -26.20 24.34
C ASP A 163 4.38 -26.21 22.82
N ASN A 164 3.33 -25.87 22.07
CA ASN A 164 3.38 -25.58 20.64
C ASN A 164 3.91 -24.17 20.32
N VAL A 165 4.31 -23.34 21.30
CA VAL A 165 4.89 -22.00 21.06
C VAL A 165 6.38 -21.98 21.41
N ILE A 166 7.22 -21.98 20.37
CA ILE A 166 8.68 -21.99 20.45
C ILE A 166 9.20 -20.58 20.15
N VAL A 167 9.97 -20.01 21.10
CA VAL A 167 10.52 -18.66 21.00
C VAL A 167 12.04 -18.73 21.03
N ARG A 168 12.66 -18.41 19.89
CA ARG A 168 14.11 -18.44 19.66
C ARG A 168 14.70 -17.03 19.80
N PRO A 169 15.83 -16.83 20.49
CA PRO A 169 16.60 -15.61 20.35
C PRO A 169 17.31 -15.58 18.99
N PHE A 170 17.37 -14.42 18.33
CA PHE A 170 18.09 -14.24 17.07
C PHE A 170 19.48 -13.64 17.30
N GLY A 171 20.52 -14.39 16.97
CA GLY A 171 21.91 -13.93 16.91
C GLY A 171 22.88 -15.11 16.83
N PRO A 172 24.08 -14.95 16.23
CA PRO A 172 24.96 -16.09 15.95
C PRO A 172 25.31 -16.95 17.17
N LYS A 173 25.45 -16.36 18.37
CA LYS A 173 25.74 -17.11 19.61
C LYS A 173 24.59 -18.01 20.12
N TRP A 174 23.43 -18.00 19.46
CA TRP A 174 22.25 -18.77 19.85
C TRP A 174 21.66 -19.66 18.75
N LEU A 175 22.09 -19.48 17.49
CA LEU A 175 21.58 -20.20 16.33
C LEU A 175 22.51 -21.37 16.00
N VAL A 176 21.96 -22.49 15.52
CA VAL A 176 22.74 -23.63 15.03
C VAL A 176 23.65 -23.16 13.87
N ASP A 177 24.95 -23.40 14.01
CA ASP A 177 26.02 -22.89 13.12
C ASP A 177 25.99 -21.36 12.88
N GLY A 178 25.36 -20.61 13.78
CA GLY A 178 25.12 -19.17 13.65
C GLY A 178 24.05 -18.76 12.63
N ASP A 179 23.35 -19.72 12.00
CA ASP A 179 22.41 -19.47 10.90
C ASP A 179 20.94 -19.83 11.25
N VAL A 180 20.01 -19.05 10.69
CA VAL A 180 18.57 -19.18 10.96
C VAL A 180 17.90 -20.30 10.17
N VAL A 181 18.43 -20.67 9.00
CA VAL A 181 17.90 -21.79 8.21
C VAL A 181 18.28 -23.09 8.88
N ARG A 182 19.53 -23.22 9.33
CA ARG A 182 20.04 -24.37 10.11
C ARG A 182 19.33 -24.50 11.45
N ASP A 183 19.16 -23.40 12.21
CA ASP A 183 18.41 -23.43 13.47
C ASP A 183 16.94 -23.83 13.25
N PHE A 184 16.27 -23.28 12.24
CA PHE A 184 14.88 -23.64 11.93
C PHE A 184 14.75 -25.11 11.53
N ALA A 185 15.62 -25.58 10.63
CA ALA A 185 15.63 -26.95 10.14
C ALA A 185 15.82 -27.95 11.28
N HIS A 186 16.76 -27.69 12.19
CA HIS A 186 16.95 -28.46 13.43
C HIS A 186 15.66 -28.54 14.27
N HIS A 187 14.97 -27.42 14.52
CA HIS A 187 13.75 -27.40 15.33
C HIS A 187 12.55 -28.12 14.68
N ILE A 188 12.52 -28.26 13.35
CA ILE A 188 11.45 -28.97 12.64
C ILE A 188 11.82 -30.41 12.23
N GLY A 189 13.03 -30.89 12.57
CA GLY A 189 13.52 -32.21 12.19
C GLY A 189 13.89 -32.35 10.70
N LEU A 190 14.14 -31.25 9.99
CA LEU A 190 14.60 -31.27 8.60
C LEU A 190 16.12 -31.41 8.57
N GLU A 191 16.60 -32.54 8.06
CA GLU A 191 18.01 -32.70 7.70
C GLU A 191 18.35 -31.90 6.43
N ILE A 192 19.44 -31.12 6.50
CA ILE A 192 19.95 -30.33 5.38
C ILE A 192 21.08 -31.11 4.71
N SER A 193 20.84 -31.51 3.47
CA SER A 193 21.70 -32.36 2.63
C SER A 193 22.10 -31.64 1.34
N ASP A 194 23.15 -32.13 0.67
CA ASP A 194 23.82 -31.44 -0.45
C ASP A 194 22.96 -31.23 -1.71
N ASP A 195 21.81 -31.90 -1.81
CA ASP A 195 20.79 -31.68 -2.85
C ASP A 195 19.97 -30.40 -2.63
N LEU A 196 20.06 -29.78 -1.45
CA LEU A 196 19.35 -28.55 -1.10
C LEU A 196 20.19 -27.29 -1.39
N LYS A 197 19.57 -26.31 -2.04
CA LYS A 197 20.15 -24.98 -2.28
C LYS A 197 20.17 -24.17 -0.99
N LEU A 198 21.32 -24.14 -0.32
CA LEU A 198 21.63 -23.13 0.68
C LEU A 198 22.08 -21.83 0.01
N ALA A 199 21.71 -20.69 0.59
CA ALA A 199 22.15 -19.37 0.12
C ALA A 199 23.36 -18.90 0.94
N GLU A 200 24.55 -19.02 0.37
CA GLU A 200 25.81 -18.65 1.03
C GLU A 200 25.87 -17.16 1.45
N GLY A 201 26.57 -16.89 2.54
CA GLY A 201 27.22 -15.60 2.82
C GLY A 201 26.35 -14.36 3.04
N ARG A 202 25.02 -14.44 2.99
CA ARG A 202 24.13 -13.26 3.11
C ARG A 202 23.96 -12.74 4.54
N ALA A 203 25.05 -12.22 5.10
CA ALA A 203 25.03 -11.29 6.22
C ALA A 203 24.11 -10.11 5.88
N ASN A 204 22.99 -9.97 6.61
CA ASN A 204 21.97 -8.94 6.38
C ASN A 204 22.44 -7.56 6.89
N LYS A 205 23.47 -7.02 6.23
CA LYS A 205 23.95 -5.63 6.40
C LYS A 205 22.76 -4.68 6.34
N THR A 206 22.63 -3.84 7.36
CA THR A 206 21.52 -2.88 7.49
C THR A 206 22.09 -1.49 7.28
N PHE A 207 21.42 -0.71 6.42
CA PHE A 207 21.82 0.67 6.13
C PHE A 207 21.75 1.54 7.39
N SER A 208 22.51 2.63 7.43
CA SER A 208 22.38 3.65 8.49
C SER A 208 20.97 4.25 8.53
N ALA A 209 20.63 4.93 9.62
CA ALA A 209 19.37 5.67 9.73
C ALA A 209 19.25 6.70 8.60
N GLU A 210 20.32 7.46 8.39
CA GLU A 210 20.45 8.54 7.41
C GLU A 210 20.34 8.00 5.97
N MET A 211 20.98 6.87 5.67
CA MET A 211 20.79 6.18 4.38
C MET A 211 19.37 5.61 4.21
N SER A 212 18.73 5.17 5.30
CA SER A 212 17.35 4.67 5.26
C SER A 212 16.33 5.80 5.03
N GLU A 213 16.59 6.98 5.60
CA GLU A 213 15.80 8.21 5.42
C GLU A 213 16.04 8.80 4.01
N LEU A 214 17.28 8.88 3.54
CA LEU A 214 17.60 9.30 2.17
C LEU A 214 17.02 8.34 1.11
N LEU A 215 17.01 7.03 1.34
CA LEU A 215 16.34 6.06 0.44
C LEU A 215 14.81 6.24 0.38
N ALA A 216 14.18 6.69 1.46
CA ALA A 216 12.75 7.03 1.48
C ALA A 216 12.49 8.30 0.66
N LEU A 217 13.20 9.38 0.98
CA LEU A 217 13.13 10.67 0.27
C LEU A 217 13.45 10.52 -1.23
N MET A 218 14.43 9.69 -1.58
CA MET A 218 14.78 9.38 -2.97
C MET A 218 13.70 8.55 -3.67
N GLY A 219 13.02 7.64 -2.96
CA GLY A 219 11.90 6.87 -3.49
C GLY A 219 10.64 7.70 -3.75
N GLU A 220 10.50 8.84 -3.07
CA GLU A 220 9.41 9.79 -3.22
C GLU A 220 9.71 10.90 -4.24
N LYS A 221 10.92 11.48 -4.19
CA LYS A 221 11.33 12.66 -4.98
C LYS A 221 12.06 12.30 -6.30
N THR A 222 12.27 11.02 -6.63
CA THR A 222 12.97 10.62 -7.87
C THR A 222 12.27 9.50 -8.64
N ALA A 223 12.74 9.25 -9.88
CA ALA A 223 12.27 8.15 -10.73
C ALA A 223 13.10 6.86 -10.58
N PHE A 224 14.06 6.79 -9.66
CA PHE A 224 14.89 5.60 -9.46
C PHE A 224 14.11 4.49 -8.75
N ASN A 225 14.23 3.25 -9.22
CA ASN A 225 13.73 2.10 -8.49
C ASN A 225 14.58 1.88 -7.24
N THR A 226 14.02 2.11 -6.06
CA THR A 226 14.71 1.93 -4.77
C THR A 226 15.37 0.55 -4.67
N ARG A 227 14.78 -0.52 -5.25
CA ARG A 227 15.36 -1.87 -5.22
C ARG A 227 16.64 -2.02 -6.05
N GLU A 228 16.80 -1.23 -7.11
CA GLU A 228 18.04 -1.19 -7.90
C GLU A 228 19.11 -0.38 -7.16
N VAL A 229 18.74 0.79 -6.63
CA VAL A 229 19.65 1.63 -5.81
C VAL A 229 20.15 0.87 -4.58
N ILE A 230 19.29 0.09 -3.92
CA ILE A 230 19.64 -0.80 -2.81
C ILE A 230 20.70 -1.84 -3.24
N ARG A 231 20.63 -2.39 -4.45
CA ARG A 231 21.64 -3.35 -4.94
C ARG A 231 22.99 -2.69 -5.14
N GLU A 232 23.03 -1.49 -5.72
CA GLU A 232 24.27 -0.74 -5.90
C GLU A 232 24.89 -0.34 -4.57
N LEU A 233 24.11 0.18 -3.63
CA LEU A 233 24.61 0.53 -2.30
C LEU A 233 25.20 -0.70 -1.57
N ILE A 234 24.64 -1.89 -1.78
CA ILE A 234 25.22 -3.15 -1.26
C ILE A 234 26.51 -3.52 -2.00
N ALA A 235 26.60 -3.29 -3.32
CA ALA A 235 27.78 -3.60 -4.13
C ALA A 235 28.95 -2.62 -3.91
N ILE A 236 28.65 -1.32 -3.78
CA ILE A 236 29.60 -0.25 -3.45
C ILE A 236 30.11 -0.42 -2.02
N ASN A 237 29.24 -0.84 -1.09
CA ASN A 237 29.59 -1.08 0.32
C ASN A 237 30.32 0.11 0.96
N HIS A 238 29.85 1.34 0.68
CA HIS A 238 30.52 2.57 1.07
C HIS A 238 30.65 2.70 2.60
N PRO A 239 31.80 3.17 3.12
CA PRO A 239 31.96 3.49 4.54
C PRO A 239 30.82 4.38 5.08
N GLY A 240 30.49 4.25 6.37
CA GLY A 240 29.39 4.96 7.03
C GLY A 240 27.97 4.46 6.67
N THR A 241 27.75 3.92 5.47
CA THR A 241 26.39 3.60 5.00
C THR A 241 25.76 2.36 5.63
N ILE A 242 26.56 1.48 6.24
CA ILE A 242 26.11 0.27 6.96
C ILE A 242 26.36 0.50 8.45
N LYS A 243 25.29 0.74 9.22
CA LYS A 243 25.36 1.13 10.63
C LYS A 243 24.16 0.59 11.43
N SER A 244 24.36 0.45 12.73
CA SER A 244 23.38 0.00 13.73
C SER A 244 23.72 0.64 15.07
N ARG A 245 22.73 0.82 15.95
CA ARG A 245 22.81 1.67 17.15
C ARG A 245 22.96 3.16 16.81
N ASP A 246 22.17 3.59 15.84
CA ASP A 246 22.25 4.88 15.15
C ASP A 246 20.88 5.56 14.96
N VAL A 247 19.77 4.87 15.25
CA VAL A 247 18.43 5.50 15.29
C VAL A 247 18.10 6.04 16.69
N PHE A 248 18.56 5.35 17.74
CA PHE A 248 18.30 5.69 19.14
C PHE A 248 19.62 5.73 19.92
N THR A 249 19.75 6.74 20.78
CA THR A 249 20.84 6.91 21.74
C THR A 249 20.90 5.75 22.75
N ARG A 250 22.02 5.66 23.47
CA ARG A 250 22.22 4.66 24.53
C ARG A 250 21.19 4.82 25.67
N ILE A 251 20.80 6.05 26.00
CA ILE A 251 19.80 6.38 27.02
C ILE A 251 18.42 5.88 26.60
N GLU A 252 17.93 6.28 25.41
CA GLU A 252 16.63 5.83 24.90
C GLU A 252 16.57 4.29 24.80
N ARG A 253 17.67 3.65 24.37
CA ARG A 253 17.77 2.18 24.31
C ARG A 253 17.66 1.53 25.69
N ARG A 254 18.25 2.13 26.72
CA ARG A 254 18.13 1.66 28.11
C ARG A 254 16.70 1.84 28.61
N GLU A 255 16.11 3.01 28.41
CA GLU A 255 14.73 3.31 28.81
C GLU A 255 13.69 2.39 28.15
N LEU A 256 13.82 2.13 26.84
CA LEU A 256 12.99 1.18 26.09
C LEU A 256 13.06 -0.24 26.69
N MET A 257 14.23 -0.64 27.19
CA MET A 257 14.46 -1.96 27.79
C MET A 257 13.97 -2.04 29.24
N ASP A 258 14.21 -1.00 30.04
CA ASP A 258 13.75 -0.90 31.43
C ASP A 258 12.21 -0.86 31.50
N ALA A 259 11.58 -0.10 30.59
CA ALA A 259 10.13 -0.07 30.38
C ALA A 259 9.52 -1.42 29.95
N ARG A 260 10.33 -2.46 29.71
CA ARG A 260 9.91 -3.84 29.41
C ARG A 260 10.55 -4.90 30.33
N LEU A 261 11.36 -4.52 31.31
CA LEU A 261 12.13 -5.43 32.16
C LEU A 261 11.25 -6.51 32.84
N LYS A 262 10.06 -6.11 33.30
CA LYS A 262 9.10 -6.99 33.99
C LYS A 262 8.43 -7.99 33.03
N GLU A 263 8.03 -7.56 31.84
CA GLU A 263 7.50 -8.41 30.78
C GLU A 263 8.57 -9.34 30.20
N ASN A 264 9.80 -8.85 30.00
CA ASN A 264 10.92 -9.62 29.48
C ASN A 264 11.31 -10.75 30.42
N ARG A 265 11.46 -10.47 31.73
CA ARG A 265 11.69 -11.51 32.76
C ARG A 265 10.57 -12.57 32.76
N ARG A 266 9.32 -12.17 32.53
CA ARG A 266 8.17 -13.09 32.39
C ARG A 266 8.20 -13.88 31.07
N LEU A 267 8.67 -13.28 29.98
CA LEU A 267 8.79 -13.91 28.67
C LEU A 267 9.91 -14.97 28.68
N ILE A 268 11.10 -14.63 29.21
CA ILE A 268 12.17 -15.60 29.48
C ILE A 268 11.61 -16.78 30.28
N LYS A 269 11.07 -16.54 31.48
CA LYS A 269 10.58 -17.61 32.37
C LYS A 269 9.49 -18.48 31.74
N ARG A 270 8.61 -17.91 30.90
CA ARG A 270 7.48 -18.68 30.31
C ARG A 270 7.84 -19.36 28.99
N PHE A 271 8.62 -18.72 28.12
CA PHE A 271 8.76 -19.12 26.71
C PHE A 271 10.17 -19.48 26.25
N MET A 272 11.22 -19.01 26.93
CA MET A 272 12.61 -19.21 26.52
C MET A 272 13.57 -19.28 27.74
N PRO A 273 13.36 -20.25 28.66
CA PRO A 273 13.94 -20.23 30.01
C PRO A 273 15.47 -20.40 30.05
N ASP A 274 16.04 -21.02 29.02
CA ASP A 274 17.48 -21.27 28.89
C ASP A 274 18.26 -20.00 28.47
N TYR A 275 17.55 -19.04 27.87
CA TYR A 275 18.13 -17.84 27.26
C TYR A 275 18.06 -16.62 28.20
N LYS A 276 18.43 -16.83 29.47
CA LYS A 276 18.27 -15.86 30.57
C LYS A 276 18.89 -14.48 30.29
N GLU A 277 20.02 -14.47 29.60
CA GLU A 277 20.79 -13.27 29.22
C GLU A 277 20.24 -12.53 27.99
N PHE A 278 19.23 -13.06 27.27
CA PHE A 278 18.88 -12.53 25.94
C PHE A 278 18.37 -11.07 25.95
N PHE A 279 17.75 -10.63 27.05
CA PHE A 279 17.35 -9.23 27.26
C PHE A 279 18.27 -8.49 28.25
N ALA A 280 19.48 -8.99 28.51
CA ALA A 280 20.48 -8.26 29.29
C ALA A 280 20.90 -6.96 28.58
N THR A 281 21.40 -6.00 29.35
CA THR A 281 21.64 -4.60 28.92
C THR A 281 22.99 -4.07 29.36
N ASP A 282 23.94 -4.95 29.67
CA ASP A 282 25.28 -4.61 30.15
C ASP A 282 26.06 -3.80 29.09
N ASP A 283 25.78 -4.05 27.81
CA ASP A 283 26.25 -3.28 26.64
C ASP A 283 25.61 -1.89 26.49
N LEU A 284 24.73 -1.50 27.41
CA LEU A 284 24.14 -0.16 27.56
C LEU A 284 24.53 0.48 28.91
N GLN A 285 25.34 -0.20 29.73
CA GLN A 285 25.85 0.29 31.01
C GLN A 285 27.35 0.62 30.88
N THR A 286 27.68 1.90 30.88
CA THR A 286 29.06 2.41 30.90
C THR A 286 29.12 3.69 31.71
N ASN A 287 30.30 3.99 32.24
CA ASN A 287 30.60 5.22 32.99
C ASN A 287 31.03 6.38 32.06
N GLU A 288 31.26 6.10 30.78
CA GLU A 288 31.53 7.13 29.78
C GLU A 288 30.26 7.98 29.56
N PRO A 289 30.36 9.32 29.51
CA PRO A 289 29.20 10.16 29.17
C PRO A 289 28.64 9.79 27.78
N ASP A 290 27.35 10.06 27.56
CA ASP A 290 26.82 10.03 26.20
C ASP A 290 27.41 11.21 25.40
N PRO A 291 27.61 11.09 24.07
CA PRO A 291 28.13 12.19 23.26
C PRO A 291 27.24 13.42 23.39
N SER A 292 27.81 14.63 23.38
CA SER A 292 27.05 15.87 23.50
C SER A 292 26.07 16.04 22.33
N PRO A 293 25.05 16.92 22.43
CA PRO A 293 24.18 17.23 21.30
C PRO A 293 24.95 17.70 20.05
N GLU A 294 26.11 18.37 20.24
CA GLU A 294 27.00 18.78 19.17
C GLU A 294 27.74 17.57 18.55
N ASP A 295 28.31 16.67 19.37
CA ASP A 295 28.94 15.42 18.89
C ASP A 295 27.94 14.55 18.11
N GLN A 296 26.71 14.44 18.60
CA GLN A 296 25.63 13.70 17.95
C GLN A 296 25.24 14.33 16.61
N LEU A 297 25.13 15.66 16.54
CA LEU A 297 24.85 16.38 15.31
C LEU A 297 26.00 16.25 14.29
N HIS A 298 27.26 16.34 14.75
CA HIS A 298 28.44 16.11 13.90
C HIS A 298 28.50 14.67 13.37
N ALA A 299 28.22 13.67 14.22
CA ALA A 299 28.16 12.27 13.80
C ALA A 299 27.04 12.03 12.76
N GLN A 300 25.83 12.55 13.00
CA GLN A 300 24.72 12.46 12.05
C GLN A 300 25.02 13.20 10.74
N ALA A 301 25.70 14.35 10.79
CA ALA A 301 26.13 15.08 9.60
C ALA A 301 27.14 14.27 8.77
N ALA A 302 28.10 13.60 9.42
CA ALA A 302 29.06 12.72 8.76
C ALA A 302 28.40 11.46 8.18
N ASP A 303 27.50 10.80 8.93
CA ASP A 303 26.72 9.66 8.43
C ASP A 303 25.85 10.06 7.22
N ARG A 304 25.25 11.26 7.26
CA ARG A 304 24.42 11.81 6.18
C ARG A 304 25.23 12.27 4.98
N GLN A 305 26.45 12.78 5.17
CA GLN A 305 27.39 13.06 4.08
C GLN A 305 27.77 11.75 3.38
N ALA A 306 28.30 10.77 4.12
CA ALA A 306 28.70 9.47 3.56
C ALA A 306 27.52 8.73 2.90
N ALA A 307 26.30 8.88 3.44
CA ALA A 307 25.09 8.36 2.83
C ALA A 307 24.67 9.12 1.55
N THR A 308 24.85 10.44 1.50
CA THR A 308 24.59 11.26 0.31
C THR A 308 25.60 10.95 -0.80
N GLU A 309 26.88 10.88 -0.47
CA GLU A 309 27.97 10.49 -1.38
C GLU A 309 27.70 9.11 -1.99
N ALA A 310 27.46 8.10 -1.14
CA ALA A 310 27.17 6.74 -1.61
C ALA A 310 25.88 6.65 -2.42
N LEU A 311 24.84 7.43 -2.08
CA LEU A 311 23.59 7.48 -2.84
C LEU A 311 23.80 8.13 -4.20
N MET A 312 24.58 9.21 -4.28
CA MET A 312 24.98 9.85 -5.54
C MET A 312 25.87 8.94 -6.40
N ILE A 313 26.79 8.17 -5.79
CA ILE A 313 27.58 7.15 -6.49
C ILE A 313 26.67 5.99 -6.95
N ALA A 314 25.69 5.56 -6.17
CA ALA A 314 24.74 4.51 -6.56
C ALA A 314 23.80 4.96 -7.70
N MET A 315 23.24 6.16 -7.61
CA MET A 315 22.43 6.79 -8.65
C MET A 315 23.26 7.08 -9.91
N GLY A 316 24.51 7.52 -9.73
CA GLY A 316 25.49 7.71 -10.81
C GLY A 316 25.90 6.39 -11.48
N ASN A 317 26.15 5.32 -10.73
CA ASN A 317 26.45 3.98 -11.25
C ASN A 317 25.24 3.30 -11.88
N LEU A 318 24.02 3.65 -11.47
CA LEU A 318 22.80 3.28 -12.18
C LEU A 318 22.61 4.13 -13.44
N GLN A 319 22.82 5.44 -13.41
CA GLN A 319 22.82 6.25 -14.62
C GLN A 319 23.89 5.79 -15.60
N ALA A 320 25.09 5.44 -15.13
CA ALA A 320 26.24 5.00 -15.92
C ALA A 320 26.10 3.57 -16.45
N ARG A 321 25.53 2.60 -15.71
CA ARG A 321 25.20 1.29 -16.30
C ARG A 321 23.94 1.33 -17.12
N HIS A 322 22.88 2.02 -16.68
CA HIS A 322 21.77 2.32 -17.58
C HIS A 322 22.22 3.13 -18.80
N LYS A 323 23.39 3.81 -18.79
CA LYS A 323 24.06 4.51 -19.91
C LYS A 323 24.90 3.53 -20.77
N ALA A 324 25.75 2.70 -20.17
CA ALA A 324 26.53 1.69 -20.87
C ALA A 324 25.63 0.61 -21.49
N GLU A 325 24.50 0.28 -20.86
CA GLU A 325 23.43 -0.53 -21.43
C GLU A 325 22.73 0.20 -22.60
N ARG A 326 22.88 1.53 -22.76
CA ARG A 326 22.52 2.33 -23.98
C ARG A 326 23.59 2.31 -25.07
N GLU A 327 24.74 1.71 -24.81
CA GLU A 327 25.93 1.85 -25.67
C GLU A 327 26.50 0.47 -26.07
N LEU A 328 26.33 -0.55 -25.22
CA LEU A 328 26.65 -1.97 -25.48
C LEU A 328 25.55 -2.71 -26.25
N VAL A 329 24.29 -2.30 -26.07
CA VAL A 329 23.21 -2.67 -26.98
C VAL A 329 23.06 -1.52 -27.99
N VAL A 330 22.59 -1.79 -29.20
CA VAL A 330 22.20 -0.77 -30.18
C VAL A 330 20.74 -1.04 -30.57
N GLU A 331 19.72 -0.20 -30.29
CA GLU A 331 19.69 1.12 -29.62
C GLU A 331 18.89 1.13 -28.28
N PRO A 332 19.44 1.60 -27.13
CA PRO A 332 18.93 1.40 -25.75
C PRO A 332 18.98 2.66 -24.84
N GLU A 333 18.98 2.71 -23.48
CA GLU A 333 18.18 2.19 -22.32
C GLU A 333 17.71 3.43 -21.44
N GLU A 334 17.04 3.27 -20.29
CA GLU A 334 15.65 3.77 -20.14
C GLU A 334 15.30 5.12 -19.41
N ALA A 335 16.21 5.94 -18.83
CA ALA A 335 15.85 6.66 -17.57
C ALA A 335 15.79 8.21 -17.48
N LYS A 336 14.57 8.73 -17.22
CA LYS A 336 14.18 10.04 -16.62
C LYS A 336 14.92 10.42 -15.33
N ALA A 337 15.04 11.74 -15.08
CA ALA A 337 15.00 12.40 -13.76
C ALA A 337 14.62 13.90 -13.95
N PRO A 338 14.23 14.68 -12.92
CA PRO A 338 13.82 14.32 -11.55
C PRO A 338 12.33 14.67 -11.30
N ALA A 339 11.90 14.75 -10.04
CA ALA A 339 10.60 15.34 -9.64
C ALA A 339 10.79 16.28 -8.43
N PRO A 340 10.02 17.39 -8.31
CA PRO A 340 9.87 18.10 -7.04
C PRO A 340 8.91 17.29 -6.14
N ALA A 341 9.19 16.99 -4.87
CA ALA A 341 9.66 17.82 -3.75
C ALA A 341 8.53 18.57 -3.03
N THR A 342 8.40 18.26 -1.74
CA THR A 342 7.64 19.02 -0.73
C THR A 342 8.23 18.79 0.66
N ASP A 343 7.91 19.72 1.55
CA ASP A 343 8.11 19.73 3.01
C ASP A 343 6.75 19.35 3.67
N ALA A 344 6.53 19.30 5.00
CA ALA A 344 7.37 19.63 6.15
C ALA A 344 6.98 18.78 7.38
N LEU A 345 7.77 18.93 8.46
CA LEU A 345 7.46 19.00 9.91
C LEU A 345 6.17 18.41 10.52
N VAL A 346 6.28 18.07 11.81
CA VAL A 346 5.16 17.69 12.69
C VAL A 346 4.37 18.93 13.11
N GLU A 347 3.17 19.10 12.57
CA GLU A 347 2.12 19.91 13.21
C GLU A 347 1.30 19.03 14.18
N GLU A 348 0.49 19.67 15.03
CA GLU A 348 -0.63 18.97 15.67
C GLU A 348 -1.51 18.31 14.58
N VAL A 349 -2.24 17.24 14.89
CA VAL A 349 -3.05 16.53 13.88
C VAL A 349 -4.25 17.39 13.49
N ALA A 350 -4.00 18.33 12.58
CA ALA A 350 -4.94 19.33 12.12
C ALA A 350 -6.22 18.66 11.62
N ALA A 351 -7.37 19.27 11.91
CA ALA A 351 -8.63 18.86 11.31
C ALA A 351 -8.53 18.90 9.77
N PRO A 352 -9.28 18.06 9.03
CA PRO A 352 -9.27 18.11 7.57
C PRO A 352 -9.61 19.51 7.07
N THR A 353 -9.09 19.86 5.92
CA THR A 353 -9.05 21.25 5.42
C THR A 353 -10.45 21.81 5.26
N TRP A 354 -11.41 21.03 4.74
CA TRP A 354 -12.81 21.44 4.69
C TRP A 354 -13.40 21.83 6.06
N TYR A 355 -12.96 21.21 7.16
CA TYR A 355 -13.41 21.54 8.51
C TYR A 355 -12.71 22.81 9.03
N ARG A 356 -11.41 22.98 8.75
CA ARG A 356 -10.67 24.20 9.06
C ARG A 356 -11.20 25.43 8.29
N GLU A 357 -11.78 25.19 7.12
CA GLU A 357 -12.45 26.22 6.33
C GLU A 357 -13.80 26.65 6.96
N ILE A 358 -14.58 25.74 7.55
CA ILE A 358 -15.97 26.00 8.01
C ILE A 358 -16.22 26.02 9.53
N TYR A 359 -15.20 25.80 10.36
CA TYR A 359 -15.37 25.93 11.82
C TYR A 359 -15.59 27.40 12.23
N PRO A 360 -16.08 27.72 13.45
CA PRO A 360 -16.41 29.09 13.87
C PRO A 360 -15.29 30.16 13.89
N GLY A 361 -14.09 29.85 13.41
CA GLY A 361 -12.99 30.79 13.16
C GLY A 361 -12.25 30.50 11.86
N GLY A 362 -12.92 29.87 10.89
CA GLY A 362 -12.45 29.67 9.52
C GLY A 362 -12.98 30.74 8.57
N ASP A 363 -12.43 30.79 7.36
CA ASP A 363 -12.70 31.87 6.38
C ASP A 363 -13.97 31.65 5.54
N HIS A 364 -14.70 30.53 5.73
CA HIS A 364 -15.81 30.10 4.88
C HIS A 364 -17.02 29.60 5.69
N GLU A 365 -18.21 29.66 5.09
CA GLU A 365 -19.40 28.98 5.63
C GLU A 365 -19.55 27.55 5.08
N GLY A 366 -20.35 26.71 5.72
CA GLY A 366 -20.60 25.36 5.25
C GLY A 366 -21.29 24.45 6.27
N TRP A 367 -21.29 23.15 5.98
CA TRP A 367 -21.89 22.13 6.86
C TRP A 367 -21.32 20.73 6.64
N PHE A 368 -21.54 19.84 7.60
CA PHE A 368 -21.26 18.40 7.49
C PHE A 368 -22.45 17.58 7.97
N HIS A 369 -22.86 16.59 7.18
CA HIS A 369 -23.94 15.65 7.52
C HIS A 369 -23.45 14.20 7.37
N SER A 370 -23.81 13.35 8.33
CA SER A 370 -23.53 11.91 8.31
C SER A 370 -24.82 11.11 8.13
N PHE A 371 -24.74 10.09 7.28
CA PHE A 371 -25.81 9.14 6.93
C PHE A 371 -25.37 7.70 7.28
N GLY A 372 -24.52 7.56 8.31
CA GLY A 372 -23.94 6.28 8.72
C GLY A 372 -22.85 5.80 7.77
N ASN A 373 -23.22 5.08 6.71
CA ASN A 373 -22.28 4.52 5.72
C ASN A 373 -21.78 5.55 4.69
N TYR A 374 -22.39 6.73 4.68
CA TYR A 374 -22.10 7.85 3.79
C TYR A 374 -22.06 9.16 4.59
N ALA A 375 -21.43 10.18 4.03
CA ALA A 375 -21.48 11.54 4.56
C ALA A 375 -21.43 12.56 3.42
N ALA A 376 -21.75 13.81 3.71
CA ALA A 376 -21.55 14.94 2.81
C ALA A 376 -21.02 16.16 3.57
N SER A 377 -20.04 16.86 2.99
CA SER A 377 -19.55 18.15 3.48
C SER A 377 -19.72 19.21 2.41
N PHE A 378 -20.18 20.39 2.80
CA PHE A 378 -20.19 21.58 1.95
C PHE A 378 -19.24 22.64 2.52
N VAL A 379 -18.47 23.27 1.64
CA VAL A 379 -17.70 24.50 1.91
C VAL A 379 -18.09 25.53 0.86
N ASP A 380 -18.57 26.69 1.31
CA ASP A 380 -18.95 27.81 0.47
C ASP A 380 -17.76 28.75 0.23
N ARG A 381 -17.40 28.92 -1.04
CA ARG A 381 -16.36 29.84 -1.51
C ARG A 381 -16.91 30.83 -2.55
N GLY A 382 -18.25 30.93 -2.67
CA GLY A 382 -18.95 31.80 -3.62
C GLY A 382 -19.92 31.05 -4.56
N ASP A 383 -20.79 31.83 -5.18
CA ASP A 383 -21.84 31.42 -6.13
C ASP A 383 -21.31 31.04 -7.52
N ALA A 384 -20.21 31.64 -7.99
CA ALA A 384 -19.71 31.48 -9.36
C ALA A 384 -19.53 30.02 -9.84
N GLN A 385 -19.14 29.09 -8.97
CA GLN A 385 -18.97 27.67 -9.33
C GLN A 385 -19.09 26.73 -8.11
N LEU A 386 -20.08 25.84 -8.14
CA LEU A 386 -20.16 24.65 -7.28
C LEU A 386 -19.56 23.43 -7.99
N VAL A 387 -18.67 22.71 -7.32
CA VAL A 387 -18.26 21.36 -7.70
C VAL A 387 -18.92 20.35 -6.75
N VAL A 388 -19.54 19.30 -7.30
CA VAL A 388 -20.08 18.16 -6.54
C VAL A 388 -19.21 16.95 -6.81
N SER A 389 -18.53 16.42 -5.79
CA SER A 389 -17.59 15.31 -5.96
C SER A 389 -18.00 14.05 -5.19
N PHE A 390 -17.59 12.91 -5.71
CA PHE A 390 -17.95 11.60 -5.15
C PHE A 390 -16.71 10.73 -4.93
N ASP A 391 -16.64 10.12 -3.74
CA ASP A 391 -15.57 9.19 -3.39
C ASP A 391 -15.43 8.02 -4.38
N ASN A 392 -14.17 7.64 -4.62
CA ASN A 392 -13.85 6.49 -5.45
C ASN A 392 -13.61 5.23 -4.60
N LEU A 393 -13.57 4.07 -5.25
CA LEU A 393 -13.42 2.76 -4.60
C LEU A 393 -12.17 2.62 -3.70
N SER A 394 -11.13 3.44 -3.89
CA SER A 394 -9.93 3.44 -3.03
C SER A 394 -9.96 4.42 -1.86
N GLN A 395 -10.98 5.30 -1.79
CA GLN A 395 -11.30 6.10 -0.60
C GLN A 395 -12.41 5.48 0.25
N ALA A 396 -13.18 4.54 -0.30
CA ALA A 396 -14.25 3.85 0.40
C ALA A 396 -13.71 3.06 1.61
N GLY A 397 -14.20 3.37 2.82
CA GLY A 397 -13.73 2.75 4.07
C GLY A 397 -12.47 3.39 4.66
N ASN A 398 -12.21 4.66 4.36
CA ASN A 398 -11.10 5.42 4.93
C ASN A 398 -11.48 5.96 6.32
N GLU A 399 -10.84 5.40 7.36
CA GLU A 399 -11.04 5.72 8.78
C GLU A 399 -10.13 6.86 9.30
N ALA A 400 -9.33 7.51 8.45
CA ALA A 400 -8.41 8.56 8.89
C ALA A 400 -9.14 9.83 9.34
N TYR A 401 -8.71 10.43 10.46
CA TYR A 401 -9.28 11.69 10.99
C TYR A 401 -9.17 12.86 9.99
N GLN A 402 -8.05 12.95 9.27
CA GLN A 402 -7.83 13.90 8.17
C GLN A 402 -8.53 13.43 6.88
N ARG A 403 -9.85 13.22 6.96
CA ARG A 403 -10.68 12.73 5.85
C ARG A 403 -11.04 13.87 4.88
N GLU A 404 -10.25 14.03 3.82
CA GLU A 404 -10.57 14.95 2.71
C GLU A 404 -11.48 14.27 1.65
N PRO A 405 -12.60 14.88 1.22
CA PRO A 405 -13.42 14.34 0.14
C PRO A 405 -12.66 14.37 -1.19
N TRP A 406 -13.01 13.50 -2.14
CA TRP A 406 -12.33 13.48 -3.43
C TRP A 406 -12.37 14.85 -4.11
N ALA A 407 -11.28 15.26 -4.76
CA ALA A 407 -11.08 16.58 -5.36
C ALA A 407 -11.09 17.81 -4.43
N GLN A 408 -11.13 17.68 -3.08
CA GLN A 408 -11.13 18.86 -2.16
C GLN A 408 -10.01 19.86 -2.49
N LYS A 409 -8.75 19.42 -2.53
CA LYS A 409 -7.62 20.34 -2.80
C LYS A 409 -7.73 20.98 -4.18
N PHE A 410 -8.29 20.32 -5.19
CA PHE A 410 -8.50 20.93 -6.50
C PHE A 410 -9.55 22.05 -6.44
N CYS A 411 -10.63 21.87 -5.68
CA CYS A 411 -11.67 22.88 -5.52
C CYS A 411 -11.16 24.09 -4.72
N ALA A 412 -10.45 23.84 -3.61
CA ALA A 412 -9.79 24.87 -2.82
C ALA A 412 -8.71 25.62 -3.63
N ASP A 413 -7.84 24.91 -4.36
CA ASP A 413 -6.82 25.48 -5.27
C ASP A 413 -7.43 26.38 -6.37
N GLN A 414 -8.75 26.33 -6.61
CA GLN A 414 -9.45 27.11 -7.63
C GLN A 414 -10.53 28.06 -7.06
N GLY A 415 -10.70 28.12 -5.73
CA GLY A 415 -11.75 28.93 -5.10
C GLY A 415 -13.18 28.47 -5.40
N TYR A 416 -13.39 27.23 -5.82
CA TYR A 416 -14.72 26.70 -6.11
C TYR A 416 -15.44 26.27 -4.83
N SER A 417 -16.74 26.57 -4.71
CA SER A 417 -17.62 25.98 -3.70
C SER A 417 -17.66 24.46 -3.88
N HIS A 418 -17.63 23.69 -2.80
CA HIS A 418 -17.42 22.24 -2.88
C HIS A 418 -18.39 21.44 -2.01
N LEU A 419 -19.24 20.63 -2.65
CA LEU A 419 -20.02 19.57 -2.03
C LEU A 419 -19.31 18.22 -2.23
N GLY A 420 -18.65 17.71 -1.20
CA GLY A 420 -17.93 16.43 -1.21
C GLY A 420 -18.76 15.30 -0.58
N VAL A 421 -18.99 14.21 -1.33
CA VAL A 421 -19.74 13.03 -0.87
C VAL A 421 -18.78 11.87 -0.56
N TYR A 422 -18.78 11.45 0.70
CA TYR A 422 -17.88 10.44 1.27
C TYR A 422 -18.54 9.07 1.31
N ALA A 423 -17.75 8.00 1.14
CA ALA A 423 -18.21 6.63 1.29
C ALA A 423 -17.41 5.86 2.35
N GLN A 424 -18.10 5.21 3.30
CA GLN A 424 -17.49 4.16 4.14
C GLN A 424 -17.71 2.75 3.56
N THR A 425 -18.67 2.58 2.65
CA THR A 425 -18.94 1.29 1.99
C THR A 425 -18.89 1.39 0.45
N PRO A 426 -18.35 0.36 -0.24
CA PRO A 426 -18.23 0.33 -1.70
C PRO A 426 -19.52 -0.16 -2.36
N THR A 427 -20.64 0.48 -2.02
CA THR A 427 -22.02 0.16 -2.45
C THR A 427 -22.59 1.26 -3.36
N TRP A 428 -21.74 1.94 -4.15
CA TRP A 428 -22.14 2.79 -5.27
C TRP A 428 -23.17 3.90 -4.94
N PHE A 429 -23.14 4.46 -3.72
CA PHE A 429 -24.08 5.50 -3.25
C PHE A 429 -25.55 5.04 -3.25
N ARG A 430 -25.77 3.73 -3.12
CA ARG A 430 -27.08 3.09 -3.00
C ARG A 430 -27.54 3.09 -1.55
N ASP A 431 -27.85 4.29 -1.06
CA ASP A 431 -28.28 4.58 0.31
C ASP A 431 -29.42 5.60 0.27
N GLN A 432 -30.57 5.26 0.85
CA GLN A 432 -31.78 6.10 0.75
C GLN A 432 -31.61 7.45 1.45
N ALA A 433 -30.94 7.50 2.61
CA ALA A 433 -30.78 8.74 3.37
C ALA A 433 -29.85 9.74 2.66
N LEU A 434 -28.80 9.25 2.01
CA LEU A 434 -27.96 10.06 1.10
C LEU A 434 -28.77 10.57 -0.10
N ILE A 435 -29.55 9.69 -0.76
CA ILE A 435 -30.38 10.06 -1.93
C ILE A 435 -31.41 11.14 -1.52
N ASP A 436 -32.14 10.93 -0.43
CA ASP A 436 -33.11 11.88 0.11
C ASP A 436 -32.47 13.22 0.44
N HIS A 437 -31.26 13.23 1.00
CA HIS A 437 -30.54 14.47 1.27
C HIS A 437 -30.17 15.24 -0.01
N LEU A 438 -29.65 14.56 -1.03
CA LEU A 438 -29.30 15.20 -2.31
C LEU A 438 -30.55 15.69 -3.07
N VAL A 439 -31.66 14.96 -2.98
CA VAL A 439 -32.99 15.39 -3.51
C VAL A 439 -33.54 16.58 -2.71
N LYS A 440 -33.37 16.59 -1.38
CA LYS A 440 -33.75 17.71 -0.50
C LYS A 440 -33.02 19.01 -0.90
N LEU A 441 -31.69 18.96 -1.06
CA LEU A 441 -30.89 20.12 -1.51
C LEU A 441 -31.42 20.70 -2.83
N ARG A 442 -31.73 19.84 -3.81
CA ARG A 442 -32.35 20.26 -5.08
C ARG A 442 -33.70 20.95 -4.88
N ARG A 443 -34.57 20.38 -4.04
CA ARG A 443 -35.92 20.92 -3.76
C ARG A 443 -35.84 22.30 -3.09
N GLU A 444 -34.88 22.47 -2.19
CA GLU A 444 -34.61 23.71 -1.45
C GLU A 444 -33.79 24.73 -2.26
N GLY A 445 -33.49 24.43 -3.53
CA GLY A 445 -32.90 25.38 -4.47
C GLY A 445 -31.38 25.51 -4.41
N PHE A 446 -30.69 24.72 -3.57
CA PHE A 446 -29.23 24.77 -3.37
C PHE A 446 -28.44 24.83 -4.69
N PHE A 447 -28.69 23.88 -5.61
CA PHE A 447 -28.00 23.84 -6.92
C PHE A 447 -28.36 24.99 -7.88
N LYS A 448 -29.32 25.87 -7.54
CA LYS A 448 -29.67 27.08 -8.30
C LYS A 448 -29.07 28.36 -7.72
N ALA A 449 -28.44 28.29 -6.54
CA ALA A 449 -27.74 29.41 -5.92
C ALA A 449 -26.35 29.66 -6.52
N PHE A 450 -25.95 28.87 -7.53
CA PHE A 450 -24.66 28.94 -8.19
C PHE A 450 -24.80 29.18 -9.69
N ASP A 451 -23.96 30.03 -10.26
CA ASP A 451 -23.92 30.33 -11.70
C ASP A 451 -23.56 29.09 -12.55
N SER A 452 -22.77 28.19 -11.97
CA SER A 452 -22.38 26.93 -12.60
C SER A 452 -22.24 25.81 -11.58
N VAL A 453 -22.63 24.60 -11.99
CA VAL A 453 -22.54 23.38 -11.19
C VAL A 453 -21.87 22.29 -12.00
N SER A 454 -20.95 21.55 -11.39
CA SER A 454 -20.16 20.52 -12.07
C SER A 454 -20.00 19.25 -11.23
N PHE A 455 -20.40 18.11 -11.79
CA PHE A 455 -20.35 16.80 -11.10
C PHE A 455 -19.09 16.03 -11.49
N VAL A 456 -18.27 15.62 -10.53
CA VAL A 456 -16.94 15.03 -10.81
C VAL A 456 -16.67 13.73 -10.05
N GLY A 457 -16.07 12.74 -10.70
CA GLY A 457 -15.74 11.48 -10.03
C GLY A 457 -14.97 10.48 -10.88
N THR A 458 -14.39 9.45 -10.24
CA THR A 458 -13.65 8.36 -10.90
C THR A 458 -14.12 6.98 -10.42
N SER A 459 -14.27 6.01 -11.34
CA SER A 459 -14.79 4.65 -11.05
C SER A 459 -16.15 4.72 -10.35
N MET A 460 -16.29 4.17 -9.13
CA MET A 460 -17.46 4.35 -8.27
C MET A 460 -17.93 5.81 -8.16
N GLY A 461 -17.01 6.76 -7.98
CA GLY A 461 -17.35 8.18 -7.91
C GLY A 461 -17.88 8.74 -9.24
N ALA A 462 -17.45 8.18 -10.37
CA ALA A 462 -17.96 8.57 -11.68
C ALA A 462 -19.39 8.06 -11.94
N PHE A 463 -19.80 6.95 -11.31
CA PHE A 463 -21.23 6.61 -11.25
C PHE A 463 -22.00 7.70 -10.51
N GLY A 464 -21.61 8.08 -9.30
CA GLY A 464 -22.26 9.13 -8.52
C GLY A 464 -22.37 10.45 -9.30
N ALA A 465 -21.28 10.89 -9.93
CA ALA A 465 -21.24 12.10 -10.75
C ALA A 465 -22.22 12.08 -11.93
N LEU A 466 -22.27 10.98 -12.70
CA LEU A 466 -23.22 10.85 -13.82
C LEU A 466 -24.67 10.75 -13.32
N THR A 467 -24.88 9.97 -12.27
CA THR A 467 -26.19 9.64 -11.71
C THR A 467 -26.89 10.83 -11.08
N PHE A 468 -26.20 11.62 -10.25
CA PHE A 468 -26.79 12.74 -9.55
C PHE A 468 -26.76 14.06 -10.34
N SER A 469 -26.14 14.08 -11.53
CA SER A 469 -26.11 15.26 -12.43
C SER A 469 -27.50 15.84 -12.75
N SER A 470 -28.54 15.00 -12.81
CA SER A 470 -29.92 15.44 -13.08
C SER A 470 -30.54 16.29 -11.97
N LEU A 471 -29.89 16.37 -10.79
CA LEU A 471 -30.29 17.27 -9.71
C LEU A 471 -30.05 18.75 -10.04
N ALA A 472 -29.04 19.04 -10.88
CA ALA A 472 -28.70 20.38 -11.35
C ALA A 472 -28.77 20.45 -12.89
N PRO A 473 -29.97 20.60 -13.50
CA PRO A 473 -30.11 20.75 -14.94
C PRO A 473 -29.26 21.92 -15.47
N GLY A 474 -28.48 21.67 -16.52
CA GLY A 474 -27.49 22.60 -17.06
C GLY A 474 -26.04 22.31 -16.63
N CYS A 475 -25.82 21.49 -15.59
CA CYS A 475 -24.48 21.18 -15.09
C CYS A 475 -23.53 20.57 -16.13
N THR A 476 -22.22 20.70 -15.90
CA THR A 476 -21.20 19.88 -16.56
C THR A 476 -20.90 18.62 -15.75
N VAL A 477 -20.36 17.57 -16.38
CA VAL A 477 -19.99 16.32 -15.70
C VAL A 477 -18.61 15.84 -16.17
N ALA A 478 -17.72 15.47 -15.24
CA ALA A 478 -16.42 14.86 -15.51
C ALA A 478 -16.34 13.44 -14.94
N ALA A 479 -16.54 12.44 -15.80
CA ALA A 479 -16.66 11.04 -15.42
C ALA A 479 -15.45 10.21 -15.91
N PHE A 480 -14.58 9.80 -14.98
CA PHE A 480 -13.38 9.02 -15.30
C PHE A 480 -13.61 7.51 -15.06
N SER A 481 -13.52 6.70 -16.12
CA SER A 481 -13.76 5.24 -16.13
C SER A 481 -15.06 4.80 -15.41
N PRO A 482 -16.23 5.36 -15.80
CA PRO A 482 -17.48 5.16 -15.08
C PRO A 482 -18.09 3.76 -15.19
N GLN A 483 -18.85 3.43 -14.16
CA GLN A 483 -19.92 2.43 -14.23
C GLN A 483 -21.22 3.23 -14.38
N THR A 484 -22.18 2.73 -15.16
CA THR A 484 -23.46 3.43 -15.39
C THR A 484 -24.63 2.85 -14.60
N THR A 485 -24.48 1.63 -14.10
CA THR A 485 -25.26 0.97 -13.05
C THR A 485 -24.49 -0.30 -12.67
N LEU A 486 -24.85 -0.99 -11.57
CA LEU A 486 -24.41 -2.36 -11.29
C LEU A 486 -25.58 -3.33 -11.09
N ASP A 487 -26.79 -2.90 -11.45
CA ASP A 487 -28.00 -3.71 -11.59
C ASP A 487 -27.74 -4.91 -12.53
N GLU A 488 -27.87 -6.14 -12.02
CA GLU A 488 -27.52 -7.36 -12.74
C GLU A 488 -28.45 -7.64 -13.93
N ASP A 489 -29.68 -7.10 -13.96
CA ASP A 489 -30.58 -7.20 -15.12
C ASP A 489 -30.15 -6.26 -16.27
N LEU A 490 -29.60 -5.09 -15.91
CA LEU A 490 -29.17 -4.07 -16.88
C LEU A 490 -27.72 -4.23 -17.36
N VAL A 491 -26.85 -4.87 -16.56
CA VAL A 491 -25.42 -5.08 -16.87
C VAL A 491 -24.90 -6.48 -16.47
N PRO A 492 -25.52 -7.61 -16.86
CA PRO A 492 -25.12 -8.97 -16.43
C PRO A 492 -23.68 -9.40 -16.81
N TRP A 493 -22.99 -8.61 -17.64
CA TRP A 493 -21.59 -8.80 -17.97
C TRP A 493 -20.61 -8.18 -16.95
N GLU A 494 -21.06 -7.26 -16.10
CA GLU A 494 -20.19 -6.58 -15.14
C GLU A 494 -19.97 -7.47 -13.90
N ASN A 495 -18.73 -7.91 -13.71
CA ASN A 495 -18.35 -8.90 -12.71
C ASN A 495 -17.22 -8.43 -11.78
N ARG A 496 -16.78 -7.16 -11.87
CA ARG A 496 -15.65 -6.62 -11.11
C ARG A 496 -16.01 -6.15 -9.69
N PHE A 497 -17.29 -5.92 -9.39
CA PHE A 497 -17.72 -5.10 -8.25
C PHE A 497 -18.82 -5.78 -7.41
N SER A 498 -18.57 -6.99 -6.90
CA SER A 498 -19.57 -7.82 -6.19
C SER A 498 -20.33 -7.09 -5.06
N LYS A 499 -19.64 -6.33 -4.19
CA LYS A 499 -20.29 -5.52 -3.15
C LYS A 499 -21.20 -4.41 -3.70
N GLY A 500 -20.90 -3.88 -4.89
CA GLY A 500 -21.72 -2.89 -5.56
C GLY A 500 -22.94 -3.49 -6.24
N ARG A 501 -22.84 -4.71 -6.80
CA ARG A 501 -23.99 -5.44 -7.35
C ARG A 501 -24.99 -5.86 -6.27
N ALA A 502 -24.48 -6.32 -5.12
CA ALA A 502 -25.27 -6.69 -3.96
C ALA A 502 -25.88 -5.50 -3.16
N ALA A 503 -25.84 -4.28 -3.71
CA ALA A 503 -26.49 -3.11 -3.15
C ALA A 503 -27.91 -2.94 -3.71
N ASP A 504 -28.73 -2.07 -3.12
CA ASP A 504 -30.12 -1.90 -3.57
C ASP A 504 -30.20 -1.08 -4.86
N TRP A 505 -30.49 -1.74 -6.00
CA TRP A 505 -30.69 -1.10 -7.30
C TRP A 505 -32.14 -0.71 -7.59
N SER A 506 -33.08 -0.97 -6.67
CA SER A 506 -34.49 -0.58 -6.78
C SER A 506 -34.76 0.89 -6.39
N LEU A 507 -33.96 1.47 -5.47
CA LEU A 507 -34.08 2.88 -5.08
C LEU A 507 -33.94 3.81 -6.31
N GLU A 508 -34.46 5.04 -6.22
CA GLU A 508 -34.27 6.04 -7.28
C GLU A 508 -32.78 6.27 -7.62
N TYR A 509 -32.50 6.91 -8.76
CA TYR A 509 -31.14 7.19 -9.22
C TYR A 509 -30.27 5.93 -9.44
N SER A 510 -30.88 4.80 -9.84
CA SER A 510 -30.20 3.51 -10.08
C SER A 510 -29.48 3.36 -11.43
N ASP A 511 -29.77 4.20 -12.42
CA ASP A 511 -29.17 4.11 -13.76
C ASP A 511 -28.78 5.48 -14.32
N ALA A 512 -27.48 5.73 -14.38
CA ALA A 512 -26.88 6.95 -14.90
C ALA A 512 -27.31 7.27 -16.34
N ALA A 513 -27.57 6.26 -17.17
CA ALA A 513 -27.98 6.44 -18.57
C ALA A 513 -29.35 7.13 -18.71
N LYS A 514 -30.16 7.14 -17.64
CA LYS A 514 -31.44 7.86 -17.56
C LYS A 514 -31.27 9.32 -17.11
N GLN A 515 -30.16 9.64 -16.43
CA GLN A 515 -29.97 10.89 -15.68
C GLN A 515 -29.19 11.96 -16.48
N THR A 516 -28.18 11.55 -17.25
CA THR A 516 -27.25 12.46 -17.96
C THR A 516 -27.89 13.40 -18.99
N LYS A 517 -29.14 13.17 -19.39
CA LYS A 517 -29.83 13.96 -20.45
C LYS A 517 -30.04 15.44 -20.12
N ARG A 518 -29.94 15.84 -18.85
CA ARG A 518 -30.18 17.23 -18.40
C ARG A 518 -28.90 18.03 -18.11
N ALA A 519 -27.73 17.41 -18.21
CA ALA A 519 -26.44 18.09 -18.15
C ALA A 519 -26.15 18.80 -19.49
N SER A 520 -25.45 19.93 -19.48
CA SER A 520 -25.05 20.66 -20.70
C SER A 520 -23.95 19.93 -21.47
N LYS A 521 -22.95 19.39 -20.74
CA LYS A 521 -21.85 18.57 -21.29
C LYS A 521 -21.47 17.47 -20.31
N VAL A 522 -21.30 16.25 -20.83
CA VAL A 522 -20.92 15.06 -20.06
C VAL A 522 -19.65 14.49 -20.64
N TYR A 523 -18.52 14.84 -20.03
CA TYR A 523 -17.19 14.39 -20.43
C TYR A 523 -16.90 13.01 -19.85
N VAL A 524 -16.79 12.02 -20.75
CA VAL A 524 -16.61 10.62 -20.38
C VAL A 524 -15.21 10.16 -20.78
N VAL A 525 -14.29 10.16 -19.81
CA VAL A 525 -12.91 9.67 -20.01
C VAL A 525 -12.87 8.17 -19.77
N TYR A 526 -12.56 7.38 -20.79
CA TYR A 526 -12.51 5.92 -20.69
C TYR A 526 -11.53 5.32 -21.69
N ASP A 527 -10.98 4.15 -21.35
CA ASP A 527 -10.15 3.38 -22.29
C ASP A 527 -11.03 2.44 -23.12
N GLN A 528 -11.19 2.72 -24.41
CA GLN A 528 -12.05 1.93 -25.30
C GLN A 528 -11.55 0.48 -25.51
N PHE A 529 -10.32 0.16 -25.11
CA PHE A 529 -9.80 -1.21 -25.17
C PHE A 529 -10.14 -2.04 -23.93
N HIS A 530 -10.61 -1.41 -22.85
CA HIS A 530 -11.12 -2.07 -21.64
C HIS A 530 -12.60 -2.43 -21.83
N GLU A 531 -12.96 -3.72 -21.86
CA GLU A 531 -14.31 -4.12 -22.26
C GLU A 531 -15.42 -3.61 -21.31
N GLY A 532 -15.28 -3.82 -19.99
CA GLY A 532 -16.30 -3.41 -19.01
C GLY A 532 -16.59 -1.91 -19.06
N ASP A 533 -15.55 -1.07 -18.98
CA ASP A 533 -15.67 0.40 -19.09
C ASP A 533 -16.28 0.82 -20.44
N ARG A 534 -15.83 0.24 -21.56
CA ARG A 534 -16.43 0.48 -22.89
C ARG A 534 -17.93 0.17 -22.89
N ARG A 535 -18.35 -0.99 -22.38
CA ARG A 535 -19.76 -1.41 -22.35
C ARG A 535 -20.63 -0.53 -21.43
N HIS A 536 -20.09 -0.03 -20.31
CA HIS A 536 -20.80 0.97 -19.51
C HIS A 536 -20.98 2.31 -20.22
N VAL A 537 -19.93 2.79 -20.90
CA VAL A 537 -19.96 4.06 -21.64
C VAL A 537 -20.86 3.97 -22.88
N GLU A 538 -20.94 2.80 -23.53
CA GLU A 538 -21.86 2.54 -24.63
C GLU A 538 -23.35 2.61 -24.23
N ARG A 539 -23.69 2.52 -22.94
CA ARG A 539 -25.06 2.77 -22.43
C ARG A 539 -25.43 4.26 -22.42
N LEU A 540 -24.44 5.17 -22.39
CA LEU A 540 -24.69 6.62 -22.45
C LEU A 540 -25.04 7.04 -23.88
N LYS A 541 -26.07 7.88 -24.02
CA LYS A 541 -26.61 8.38 -25.30
C LYS A 541 -27.07 9.82 -25.17
N GLY A 542 -26.84 10.63 -26.20
CA GLY A 542 -27.22 12.03 -26.30
C GLY A 542 -26.09 12.88 -26.88
N ASP A 543 -26.43 13.98 -27.54
CA ASP A 543 -25.45 14.86 -28.20
C ASP A 543 -24.58 15.64 -27.20
N ASN A 544 -24.98 15.64 -25.92
CA ASN A 544 -24.21 16.18 -24.80
C ASN A 544 -23.13 15.22 -24.25
N ILE A 545 -23.05 13.97 -24.74
CA ILE A 545 -22.06 12.97 -24.27
C ILE A 545 -20.76 13.08 -25.08
N ILE A 546 -19.69 13.57 -24.44
CA ILE A 546 -18.38 13.80 -25.06
C ILE A 546 -17.45 12.64 -24.72
N HIS A 547 -17.17 11.78 -25.72
CA HIS A 547 -16.44 10.52 -25.55
C HIS A 547 -14.92 10.68 -25.62
N LEU A 548 -14.30 11.04 -24.50
CA LEU A 548 -12.85 11.21 -24.34
C LEU A 548 -12.11 9.85 -24.29
N LYS A 549 -11.83 9.30 -25.47
CA LYS A 549 -11.25 7.96 -25.70
C LYS A 549 -9.77 7.86 -25.28
N GLY A 550 -9.55 7.58 -24.00
CA GLY A 550 -8.28 7.36 -23.32
C GLY A 550 -7.59 6.04 -23.69
N ALA A 551 -7.26 5.85 -24.97
CA ALA A 551 -6.68 4.61 -25.49
C ALA A 551 -5.40 4.18 -24.73
N GLY A 552 -5.49 3.09 -23.96
CA GLY A 552 -4.42 2.54 -23.14
C GLY A 552 -4.26 3.13 -21.73
N LEU A 553 -5.15 4.03 -21.28
CA LEU A 553 -5.13 4.55 -19.90
C LEU A 553 -5.65 3.53 -18.85
N GLY A 554 -6.32 2.46 -19.30
CA GLY A 554 -6.96 1.45 -18.46
C GLY A 554 -8.11 2.00 -17.60
N HIS A 555 -8.59 1.16 -16.68
CA HIS A 555 -9.63 1.54 -15.72
C HIS A 555 -9.19 2.64 -14.73
N LYS A 556 -7.88 2.82 -14.54
CA LYS A 556 -7.31 3.84 -13.63
C LYS A 556 -7.01 5.14 -14.37
N SER A 557 -7.91 5.56 -15.26
CA SER A 557 -7.71 6.67 -16.20
C SER A 557 -7.31 7.98 -15.52
N ALA A 558 -7.99 8.38 -14.45
CA ALA A 558 -7.63 9.56 -13.65
C ALA A 558 -6.21 9.47 -13.03
N LEU A 559 -5.78 8.28 -12.59
CA LEU A 559 -4.41 8.07 -12.08
C LEU A 559 -3.36 8.18 -13.19
N VAL A 560 -3.65 7.69 -14.41
CA VAL A 560 -2.72 7.84 -15.55
C VAL A 560 -2.65 9.31 -15.98
N LEU A 561 -3.77 10.04 -16.00
CA LEU A 561 -3.79 11.50 -16.21
C LEU A 561 -2.95 12.23 -15.15
N SER A 562 -3.07 11.86 -13.88
CA SER A 562 -2.25 12.42 -12.79
C SER A 562 -0.76 12.14 -12.98
N ARG A 563 -0.39 10.93 -13.43
CA ARG A 563 0.99 10.55 -13.78
C ARG A 563 1.50 11.17 -15.10
N MET A 564 0.70 12.00 -15.77
CA MET A 564 1.07 12.86 -16.89
C MET A 564 0.93 14.35 -16.53
N GLU A 565 0.63 14.68 -15.27
CA GLU A 565 0.26 16.03 -14.75
C GLU A 565 -1.04 16.63 -15.35
N ALA A 566 -1.45 16.21 -16.54
CA ALA A 566 -2.65 16.60 -17.28
C ALA A 566 -4.01 16.42 -16.58
N LEU A 567 -4.09 15.79 -15.40
CA LEU A 567 -5.37 15.64 -14.70
C LEU A 567 -5.98 16.99 -14.29
N LYS A 568 -5.17 17.96 -13.85
CA LYS A 568 -5.68 19.26 -13.42
C LYS A 568 -6.37 19.99 -14.59
N ASP A 569 -5.68 20.11 -15.72
CA ASP A 569 -6.18 20.84 -16.89
C ASP A 569 -7.39 20.15 -17.52
N VAL A 570 -7.37 18.82 -17.62
CA VAL A 570 -8.52 18.03 -18.09
C VAL A 570 -9.72 18.17 -17.15
N MET A 571 -9.51 18.14 -15.82
CA MET A 571 -10.59 18.30 -14.85
C MET A 571 -11.18 19.72 -14.91
N LYS A 572 -10.33 20.75 -14.96
CA LYS A 572 -10.73 22.15 -15.09
C LYS A 572 -11.54 22.40 -16.36
N GLY A 573 -11.02 21.99 -17.51
CA GLY A 573 -11.72 22.17 -18.78
C GLY A 573 -13.02 21.36 -18.90
N CYS A 574 -13.16 20.25 -18.17
CA CYS A 574 -14.46 19.56 -18.05
C CYS A 574 -15.46 20.35 -17.19
N ILE A 575 -15.01 20.93 -16.08
CA ILE A 575 -15.83 21.73 -15.15
C ILE A 575 -16.34 22.98 -15.86
N GLU A 576 -15.44 23.79 -16.43
CA GLU A 576 -15.75 25.01 -17.20
C GLU A 576 -16.48 24.74 -18.52
N GLY A 577 -16.58 23.47 -18.96
CA GLY A 577 -17.12 23.10 -20.26
C GLY A 577 -16.28 23.57 -21.46
N THR A 578 -15.02 23.95 -21.24
CA THR A 578 -14.09 24.48 -22.26
C THR A 578 -13.30 23.40 -22.98
N LEU A 579 -13.14 22.20 -22.39
CA LEU A 579 -12.32 21.12 -22.95
C LEU A 579 -12.90 20.60 -24.28
N THR A 580 -12.02 20.41 -25.27
CA THR A 580 -12.33 19.74 -26.54
C THR A 580 -11.73 18.33 -26.61
N GLU A 581 -12.27 17.47 -27.49
CA GLU A 581 -11.63 16.18 -27.81
C GLU A 581 -10.19 16.35 -28.29
N LEU A 582 -9.90 17.40 -29.08
CA LEU A 582 -8.55 17.64 -29.60
C LEU A 582 -7.55 17.96 -28.48
N ASP A 583 -7.96 18.74 -27.49
CA ASP A 583 -7.10 19.14 -26.36
C ASP A 583 -6.90 17.98 -25.39
N PHE A 584 -7.93 17.18 -25.13
CA PHE A 584 -7.76 15.89 -24.45
C PHE A 584 -6.79 14.97 -25.21
N PHE A 585 -6.96 14.80 -26.53
CA PHE A 585 -6.08 13.97 -27.35
C PHE A 585 -4.66 14.53 -27.52
N ARG A 586 -4.45 15.83 -27.33
CA ARG A 586 -3.12 16.47 -27.16
C ARG A 586 -2.53 16.11 -25.80
N ALA A 587 -3.25 16.38 -24.71
CA ALA A 587 -2.80 16.13 -23.34
C ALA A 587 -2.40 14.66 -23.11
N ILE A 588 -3.23 13.70 -23.53
CA ILE A 588 -2.92 12.27 -23.35
C ILE A 588 -1.79 11.76 -24.25
N ARG A 589 -1.11 12.57 -25.08
CA ARG A 589 0.06 12.12 -25.86
C ARG A 589 1.22 11.66 -24.98
N ALA A 590 1.37 12.26 -23.79
CA ALA A 590 2.38 11.92 -22.79
C ALA A 590 2.25 10.49 -22.21
N ARG A 591 1.11 9.80 -22.43
CA ARG A 591 0.88 8.44 -21.88
C ARG A 591 1.94 7.43 -22.32
N LYS A 592 2.53 7.68 -23.50
CA LYS A 592 3.65 6.92 -24.07
C LYS A 592 4.90 6.89 -23.17
N ASP A 593 4.94 7.71 -22.12
CA ASP A 593 6.08 7.89 -21.20
C ASP A 593 5.72 7.49 -19.75
N VAL A 594 4.54 6.88 -19.57
CA VAL A 594 3.99 6.36 -18.31
C VAL A 594 3.98 4.84 -18.34
N TYR A 595 4.64 4.21 -17.35
CA TYR A 595 4.79 2.75 -17.31
C TYR A 595 3.45 1.98 -17.25
N LEU A 596 2.42 2.53 -16.59
CA LEU A 596 1.11 1.88 -16.51
C LEU A 596 0.44 1.77 -17.90
N TYR A 597 0.57 2.77 -18.77
CA TYR A 597 0.10 2.69 -20.16
C TYR A 597 0.83 1.59 -20.94
N ARG A 598 2.13 1.34 -20.67
CA ARG A 598 2.84 0.20 -21.23
C ARG A 598 2.23 -1.12 -20.77
N GLN A 599 2.09 -1.34 -19.47
CA GLN A 599 1.53 -2.59 -18.93
C GLN A 599 0.12 -2.86 -19.48
N THR A 600 -0.72 -1.83 -19.51
CA THR A 600 -2.09 -1.89 -20.06
C THR A 600 -2.09 -2.28 -21.54
N MET A 601 -1.27 -1.64 -22.37
CA MET A 601 -1.20 -1.95 -23.81
C MET A 601 -0.55 -3.31 -24.11
N GLU A 602 0.47 -3.72 -23.35
CA GLU A 602 1.05 -5.07 -23.45
C GLU A 602 0.01 -6.14 -23.10
N GLY A 603 -0.74 -5.95 -22.00
CA GLY A 603 -1.84 -6.84 -21.60
C GLY A 603 -2.95 -6.92 -22.65
N TYR A 604 -3.37 -5.80 -23.23
CA TYR A 604 -4.36 -5.77 -24.31
C TYR A 604 -3.91 -6.44 -25.60
N LEU A 605 -2.62 -6.44 -25.90
CA LEU A 605 -2.06 -7.13 -27.07
C LEU A 605 -1.94 -8.63 -26.81
N ALA A 606 -1.47 -9.03 -25.62
CA ALA A 606 -1.44 -10.42 -25.19
C ALA A 606 -2.84 -11.07 -25.16
N ALA A 607 -3.83 -10.40 -24.56
CA ALA A 607 -5.23 -10.85 -24.51
C ALA A 607 -5.94 -10.91 -25.89
N ARG A 608 -5.27 -10.45 -26.96
CA ARG A 608 -5.73 -10.55 -28.36
C ARG A 608 -4.82 -11.46 -29.21
N GLY A 609 -4.01 -12.30 -28.57
CA GLY A 609 -3.07 -13.24 -29.22
C GLY A 609 -1.92 -12.57 -29.96
N ARG A 610 -1.59 -11.31 -29.66
CA ARG A 610 -0.59 -10.50 -30.39
C ARG A 610 0.70 -10.32 -29.58
N GLU A 611 1.28 -11.42 -29.12
CA GLU A 611 2.53 -11.41 -28.37
C GLU A 611 3.69 -10.74 -29.13
N ASP A 612 3.77 -10.93 -30.44
CA ASP A 612 4.73 -10.27 -31.33
C ASP A 612 4.62 -8.74 -31.19
N ARG A 613 3.38 -8.23 -31.20
CA ARG A 613 3.08 -6.81 -31.06
C ARG A 613 3.27 -6.33 -29.64
N ALA A 614 2.98 -7.14 -28.62
CA ALA A 614 3.25 -6.81 -27.22
C ALA A 614 4.76 -6.62 -26.99
N LYS A 615 5.59 -7.58 -27.44
CA LYS A 615 7.06 -7.53 -27.36
C LYS A 615 7.61 -6.33 -28.14
N ARG A 616 7.12 -6.08 -29.37
CA ARG A 616 7.48 -4.89 -30.17
C ARG A 616 7.03 -3.57 -29.51
N PHE A 617 5.86 -3.54 -28.88
CA PHE A 617 5.34 -2.37 -28.18
C PHE A 617 6.16 -2.05 -26.94
N GLY A 618 6.50 -3.05 -26.13
CA GLY A 618 7.41 -2.89 -24.98
C GLY A 618 8.77 -2.36 -25.39
N ASN A 619 9.35 -2.91 -26.46
CA ASN A 619 10.63 -2.43 -27.02
C ASN A 619 10.53 -1.00 -27.60
N ALA A 620 9.39 -0.62 -28.20
CA ALA A 620 9.16 0.73 -28.69
C ALA A 620 8.92 1.75 -27.57
N PHE A 621 8.19 1.37 -26.50
CA PHE A 621 8.03 2.17 -25.29
C PHE A 621 9.40 2.43 -24.65
N LYS A 622 10.19 1.37 -24.44
CA LYS A 622 11.59 1.49 -24.03
C LYS A 622 12.29 2.48 -24.96
N LYS A 623 12.36 2.23 -26.28
CA LYS A 623 13.09 3.07 -27.26
C LYS A 623 12.66 4.54 -27.28
N ARG A 624 11.42 4.84 -26.90
CA ARG A 624 10.97 6.21 -26.69
C ARG A 624 11.53 6.82 -25.40
N ARG A 625 11.37 6.17 -24.25
CA ARG A 625 11.92 6.64 -22.96
C ARG A 625 13.45 6.80 -22.99
N ARG A 626 14.12 5.90 -23.69
CA ARG A 626 15.55 5.94 -24.06
C ARG A 626 15.97 7.29 -24.66
N LYS A 627 15.18 7.82 -25.60
CA LYS A 627 15.39 9.12 -26.27
C LYS A 627 14.80 10.34 -25.54
N GLN A 628 14.35 10.19 -24.29
CA GLN A 628 13.94 11.29 -23.39
C GLN A 628 14.86 11.39 -22.16
N ALA A 629 15.94 10.62 -22.17
CA ALA A 629 16.90 10.47 -21.08
C ALA A 629 18.31 10.89 -21.52
N VAL A 630 18.36 11.66 -22.61
CA VAL A 630 19.48 12.31 -23.31
C VAL A 630 18.91 13.65 -23.79
#